data_AF-A0A965CF75-F1
#
_entry.id   AF-A0A965CF75-F1
#
_cell.length_a   1.000
_cell.length_b   1.000
_cell.length_c   1.000
_cell.angle_alpha   90.00
_cell.angle_beta   90.00
_cell.angle_gamma   90.00
#
_symmetry.space_group_name_H-M   'P 1'
#
loop_
_entity.id
_entity.type
_entity.pdbx_description
1 polymer ?
#
loop_
_entity_poly.entity_id
_entity_poly.type
_entity_poly.pdbx_seq_one_letter_code
_entity_poly.pdbx_strand_id
1 'polypeptide(L)' 'MERYGFATMKEAVNYALNRLAPRRATREEILAMEGMGWEGDLEQMRGQK' A
#
# COMPACT_ATOMS: atom_id res chain seq x y z
N MET A 1 -17.97 10.82 -12.68
CA MET A 1 -17.65 12.16 -12.12
C MET A 1 -18.85 12.65 -11.33
N GLU A 2 -20.03 12.80 -11.93
CA GLU A 2 -21.27 13.31 -11.29
C GLU A 2 -21.63 12.73 -9.92
N ARG A 3 -21.57 11.41 -9.73
CA ARG A 3 -21.96 10.78 -8.43
C ARG A 3 -21.10 11.21 -7.24
N TYR A 4 -19.83 11.52 -7.47
CA TYR A 4 -18.85 11.81 -6.41
C TYR A 4 -18.13 13.15 -6.60
N GLY A 5 -18.49 13.92 -7.63
CA GLY A 5 -17.94 15.26 -7.89
C GLY A 5 -16.44 15.32 -8.23
N PHE A 6 -15.80 14.21 -8.61
CA PHE A 6 -14.38 14.25 -8.99
C PHE A 6 -14.17 15.17 -10.20
N ALA A 7 -13.03 15.87 -10.22
CA ALA A 7 -12.60 16.78 -11.28
C ALA A 7 -11.76 16.05 -12.34
N THR A 8 -11.17 14.90 -12.00
CA THR A 8 -10.42 14.07 -12.97
C THR A 8 -10.68 12.56 -12.81
N MET A 9 -10.42 11.80 -13.87
CA MET A 9 -10.45 10.33 -13.82
C MET A 9 -9.41 9.76 -12.85
N LYS A 10 -8.25 10.40 -12.71
CA LYS A 10 -7.21 10.00 -11.75
C LYS A 10 -7.74 10.04 -10.32
N GLU A 11 -8.49 11.07 -9.97
CA GLU A 11 -9.14 11.18 -8.65
C GLU A 11 -10.18 10.08 -8.44
N ALA A 12 -11.01 9.81 -9.45
CA ALA A 12 -12.00 8.74 -9.38
C ALA A 12 -11.37 7.36 -9.18
N VAL A 13 -10.29 7.07 -9.91
CA VAL A 13 -9.54 5.81 -9.79
C VAL A 13 -8.86 5.71 -8.42
N ASN A 14 -8.15 6.76 -7.99
CA ASN A 14 -7.52 6.78 -6.67
C ASN A 14 -8.54 6.59 -5.54
N TYR A 15 -9.71 7.22 -5.64
CA TYR A 15 -10.78 7.06 -4.66
C TYR A 15 -11.30 5.61 -4.62
N ALA A 16 -11.59 5.01 -5.78
CA ALA A 16 -12.07 3.63 -5.86
C ALA A 16 -11.04 2.64 -5.29
N LEU A 17 -9.76 2.80 -5.65
CA LEU A 17 -8.68 1.95 -5.16
C LEU A 17 -8.49 2.10 -3.64
N ASN A 18 -8.52 3.33 -3.11
CA ASN A 18 -8.39 3.53 -1.67
C ASN A 18 -9.57 2.98 -0.86
N ARG A 19 -10.76 2.95 -1.45
CA ARG A 19 -11.95 2.36 -0.82
C ARG A 19 -11.93 0.83 -0.82
N LEU A 20 -11.37 0.23 -1.87
CA LEU A 20 -11.22 -1.23 -1.98
C LEU A 20 -9.97 -1.76 -1.29
N ALA A 21 -8.97 -0.90 -1.09
CA ALA A 21 -7.71 -1.30 -0.48
C ALA A 21 -7.97 -1.90 0.91
N PRO A 22 -7.26 -2.99 1.26
CA PRO A 22 -7.27 -3.51 2.62
C PRO A 22 -6.96 -2.40 3.62
N ARG A 23 -7.48 -2.56 4.84
CA ARG A 23 -7.17 -1.67 5.97
C ARG A 23 -5.67 -1.38 5.98
N ARG A 24 -5.33 -0.09 5.87
CA ARG A 24 -3.95 0.34 6.03
C ARG A 24 -3.57 0.15 7.50
N ALA A 25 -2.45 -0.53 7.75
CA ALA A 25 -1.90 -0.62 9.09
C ALA A 25 -1.54 0.80 9.57
N THR A 26 -1.77 1.07 10.86
CA THR A 26 -1.31 2.31 11.48
C THR A 26 0.20 2.26 11.66
N ARG A 27 0.80 3.43 11.95
CA ARG A 27 2.24 3.51 12.22
C ARG A 27 2.63 2.64 13.41
N GLU A 28 1.82 2.65 14.45
CA GLU A 28 2.03 1.89 15.68
C GLU A 28 1.99 0.38 15.42
N GLU A 29 1.05 -0.07 14.59
CA GLU A 29 0.95 -1.48 14.20
C GLU A 29 2.16 -1.94 13.37
N ILE A 30 2.64 -1.09 12.45
CA ILE A 30 3.86 -1.39 11.69
C ILE A 30 5.10 -1.42 12.58
N LEU A 31 5.19 -0.54 13.57
CA LEU A 31 6.31 -0.56 14.52
C LEU A 31 6.27 -1.79 15.44
N ALA A 32 5.08 -2.22 15.84
CA ALA A 32 4.92 -3.45 16.63
C ALA A 32 5.35 -4.72 15.89
N MET A 33 5.47 -4.66 14.55
CA MET A 33 5.97 -5.74 13.70
C MET A 33 7.51 -5.83 13.67
N GLU A 34 8.22 -4.88 14.30
CA GLU A 34 9.68 -4.92 14.42
C GLU A 34 10.13 -6.20 15.13
N GLY A 35 11.13 -6.88 14.56
CA GLY A 35 11.65 -8.13 15.12
C GLY A 35 10.87 -9.40 14.79
N MET A 36 9.78 -9.35 14.01
CA MET A 36 9.09 -10.57 13.52
C MET A 36 9.95 -11.42 12.57
N GLY A 37 11.10 -10.91 12.14
CA GLY A 37 11.99 -11.58 11.20
C GLY A 37 11.46 -11.57 9.77
N TRP A 38 12.33 -11.95 8.84
CA TRP A 38 11.99 -12.10 7.42
C TRP A 38 12.90 -13.17 6.82
N GLU A 39 12.32 -14.16 6.16
CA GLU A 39 13.03 -15.34 5.64
C GLU A 39 13.50 -15.17 4.19
N GLY A 40 13.21 -14.04 3.55
CA GLY A 40 13.60 -13.83 2.16
C GLY A 40 15.10 -13.57 2.00
N ASP A 41 15.57 -13.74 0.76
CA ASP A 41 16.94 -13.43 0.38
C ASP A 41 17.00 -12.00 -0.21
N LEU A 42 17.57 -11.06 0.56
CA LEU A 42 17.76 -9.68 0.11
C LEU A 42 18.68 -9.58 -1.11
N GLU A 43 19.67 -10.45 -1.19
CA GLU A 43 20.68 -10.42 -2.25
C GLU A 43 20.08 -10.88 -3.57
N GLN A 44 19.31 -11.97 -3.53
CA GLN A 44 18.53 -12.44 -4.66
C GLN A 44 17.56 -11.36 -5.17
N MET A 45 16.82 -10.71 -4.27
CA MET A 45 15.83 -9.67 -4.65
C MET A 45 16.48 -8.43 -5.28
N ARG A 46 17.69 -8.08 -4.83
CA ARG A 46 18.45 -6.97 -5.40
C ARG A 46 19.03 -7.30 -6.77
N GLY A 47 18.98 -8.58 -7.18
CA GLY A 47 19.46 -9.03 -8.48
C GLY A 47 20.94 -8.74 -8.68
N GLN A 48 21.74 -8.79 -7.59
CA GLN A 48 23.18 -8.62 -7.72
C GLN A 48 23.73 -9.75 -8.60
N LYS A 49 24.53 -9.34 -9.58
CA LYS A 49 25.19 -10.19 -10.58
C LYS A 49 26.25 -11.07 -9.96
#